data_AF-A0A4V1Y2Y7-F1
#
_entry.id   AF-A0A4V1Y2Y7-F1
#
_cell.length_a   1.000
_cell.length_b   1.000
_cell.length_c   1.000
_cell.angle_alpha   90.00
_cell.angle_beta   90.00
_cell.angle_gamma   90.00
#
_symmetry.space_group_name_H-M   'P 1'
#
loop_
_entity.id
_entity.type
_entity.pdbx_description
1 polymer ?
#
loop_
_entity_poly.entity_id
_entity_poly.type
_entity_poly.pdbx_seq_one_letter_code
_entity_poly.pdbx_strand_id
1 'polypeptide(L)'
;MAAYPALFEKYSSNGGALRSALNSKNLNAGNLSNLQGQGVQDDQLVTWVESHDTYANGDRQSTGMTDWQIRMGWGVIGARASGAALFFNRPVGSGGANAQFAEQSQLGDAGDNEWKSPEVKWVNKFRNAMEGNAEYLRNCQAENCLMIERYKSDGSNANDGVVVVNMDGNKNLAGLDTALDDGTYTNQVNGGTITVANKKITAGSVKSGKVSVFVNIGTAPAPGPDPTPDSTTTVYYPSTKFGADSTYLHWRFADGGTWTTAPGVKMTAACSGYVSYAIENPDGRPIGFVFTN
;
A
#
# COMPACT_ATOMS: atom_id res chain seq x y z
N MET A 1 -15.12 -22.28 -13.98
CA MET A 1 -14.22 -23.12 -13.16
C MET A 1 -12.99 -22.28 -12.87
N ALA A 2 -12.82 -21.91 -11.60
CA ALA A 2 -11.63 -21.29 -10.97
C ALA A 2 -10.95 -20.09 -11.66
N ALA A 3 -11.51 -18.88 -11.52
CA ALA A 3 -10.80 -17.62 -11.79
C ALA A 3 -9.75 -17.28 -10.71
N TYR A 4 -9.81 -17.94 -9.55
CA TYR A 4 -8.99 -17.64 -8.36
C TYR A 4 -7.51 -18.07 -8.45
N PRO A 5 -7.15 -19.24 -9.06
CA PRO A 5 -5.76 -19.64 -9.25
C PRO A 5 -5.03 -18.80 -10.31
N ALA A 6 -5.73 -18.41 -11.38
CA ALA A 6 -5.18 -17.57 -12.46
C ALA A 6 -4.89 -16.12 -12.03
N LEU A 7 -5.50 -15.69 -10.92
CA LEU A 7 -5.19 -14.44 -10.23
C LEU A 7 -3.84 -14.60 -9.49
N PHE A 8 -3.68 -15.60 -8.64
CA PHE A 8 -2.47 -15.79 -7.81
C PHE A 8 -1.18 -16.11 -8.60
N GLU A 9 -1.26 -16.98 -9.62
CA GLU A 9 -0.07 -17.36 -10.42
C GLU A 9 0.49 -16.19 -11.23
N LYS A 10 -0.35 -15.18 -11.48
CA LYS A 10 -0.06 -14.03 -12.33
C LYS A 10 0.28 -12.77 -11.53
N TYR A 11 -0.18 -12.62 -10.28
CA TYR A 11 0.30 -11.56 -9.38
C TYR A 11 1.78 -11.72 -8.97
N SER A 12 2.38 -12.89 -9.21
CA SER A 12 3.83 -13.11 -9.13
C SER A 12 4.63 -12.33 -10.19
N SER A 13 4.07 -12.05 -11.38
CA SER A 13 4.81 -11.40 -12.47
C SER A 13 5.01 -9.90 -12.27
N ASN A 14 4.05 -9.19 -11.67
CA ASN A 14 4.13 -7.74 -11.46
C ASN A 14 5.22 -7.38 -10.44
N GLY A 15 5.24 -8.09 -9.32
CA GLY A 15 6.31 -7.99 -8.35
C GLY A 15 7.64 -8.44 -8.96
N GLY A 16 7.68 -9.54 -9.72
CA GLY A 16 8.90 -10.03 -10.37
C GLY A 16 9.53 -9.04 -11.34
N ALA A 17 8.72 -8.43 -12.22
CA ALA A 17 9.17 -7.45 -13.20
C ALA A 17 9.69 -6.17 -12.53
N LEU A 18 8.97 -5.66 -11.53
CA LEU A 18 9.41 -4.49 -10.76
C LEU A 18 10.70 -4.78 -9.98
N ARG A 19 10.80 -5.93 -9.32
CA ARG A 19 12.03 -6.34 -8.61
C ARG A 19 13.22 -6.44 -9.57
N SER A 20 13.01 -6.98 -10.77
CA SER A 20 14.04 -7.03 -11.81
C SER A 20 14.48 -5.62 -12.23
N ALA A 21 13.52 -4.73 -12.52
CA ALA A 21 13.77 -3.32 -12.87
C ALA A 21 14.53 -2.57 -11.78
N LEU A 22 14.20 -2.81 -10.50
CA LEU A 22 14.90 -2.23 -9.36
C LEU A 22 16.35 -2.75 -9.23
N ASN A 23 16.57 -4.04 -9.44
CA ASN A 23 17.90 -4.65 -9.42
C ASN A 23 18.80 -4.13 -10.56
N SER A 24 18.25 -4.01 -11.78
CA SER A 24 18.99 -3.51 -12.94
C SER A 24 19.03 -1.98 -13.03
N LYS A 25 18.41 -1.26 -12.08
CA LYS A 25 18.21 0.20 -12.12
C LYS A 25 17.61 0.70 -13.44
N ASN A 26 16.71 -0.09 -14.05
CA ASN A 26 16.07 0.23 -15.32
C ASN A 26 14.55 0.34 -15.12
N LEU A 27 14.09 1.58 -14.92
CA LEU A 27 12.68 1.93 -14.76
C LEU A 27 12.10 2.48 -16.07
N ASN A 28 12.30 1.77 -17.19
CA ASN A 28 11.75 2.17 -18.48
C ASN A 28 10.22 2.32 -18.39
N ALA A 29 9.72 3.52 -18.71
CA ALA A 29 8.32 3.88 -18.58
C ALA A 29 7.40 3.03 -19.49
N GLY A 30 7.88 2.63 -20.67
CA GLY A 30 7.12 1.78 -21.59
C GLY A 30 6.89 0.37 -21.06
N ASN A 31 7.82 -0.16 -20.26
CA ASN A 31 7.68 -1.47 -19.62
C ASN A 31 6.85 -1.40 -18.34
N LEU A 32 6.88 -0.27 -17.64
CA LEU A 32 6.20 -0.08 -16.36
C LEU A 32 4.80 0.53 -16.48
N SER A 33 4.44 1.08 -17.64
CA SER A 33 3.09 1.58 -17.92
C SER A 33 2.06 0.46 -17.90
N ASN A 34 2.44 -0.72 -18.39
CA ASN A 34 1.59 -1.90 -18.41
C ASN A 34 1.99 -2.90 -17.31
N LEU A 35 1.41 -2.74 -16.13
CA LEU A 35 1.49 -3.73 -15.05
C LEU A 35 0.44 -4.84 -15.20
N GLN A 36 -0.25 -4.92 -16.34
CA GLN A 36 -1.23 -5.98 -16.58
C GLN A 36 -0.53 -7.24 -17.04
N GLY A 37 -1.11 -8.38 -16.70
CA GLY A 37 -1.09 -9.50 -17.63
C GLY A 37 -2.45 -9.64 -18.29
N GLN A 38 -2.52 -10.20 -19.50
CA GLN A 38 -3.70 -10.20 -20.38
C GLN A 38 -5.06 -10.42 -19.68
N GLY A 39 -6.01 -9.50 -19.83
CA GLY A 39 -7.41 -9.69 -19.42
C GLY A 39 -7.81 -9.23 -18.01
N VAL A 40 -7.00 -8.40 -17.34
CA VAL A 40 -7.37 -7.76 -16.05
C VAL A 40 -7.39 -6.25 -16.24
N GLN A 41 -8.47 -5.58 -15.81
CA GLN A 41 -8.57 -4.12 -15.83
C GLN A 41 -7.67 -3.52 -14.73
N ASP A 42 -7.12 -2.34 -14.98
CA ASP A 42 -6.15 -1.68 -14.11
C ASP A 42 -6.70 -1.38 -12.69
N ASP A 43 -8.01 -1.16 -12.56
CA ASP A 43 -8.72 -0.89 -11.30
C ASP A 43 -9.00 -2.15 -10.45
N GLN A 44 -8.68 -3.35 -10.97
CA GLN A 44 -8.86 -4.63 -10.30
C GLN A 44 -7.53 -5.27 -9.85
N LEU A 45 -6.44 -4.50 -9.85
CA LEU A 45 -5.11 -4.99 -9.51
C LEU A 45 -4.75 -4.67 -8.06
N VAL A 46 -4.19 -5.63 -7.33
CA VAL A 46 -3.39 -5.36 -6.14
C VAL A 46 -1.93 -5.47 -6.56
N THR A 47 -1.14 -4.44 -6.27
CA THR A 47 0.29 -4.39 -6.61
C THR A 47 1.14 -4.38 -5.34
N TRP A 48 2.32 -4.97 -5.43
CA TRP A 48 3.28 -4.98 -4.33
C TRP A 48 4.70 -4.99 -4.89
N VAL A 49 5.65 -4.43 -4.14
CA VAL A 49 7.09 -4.61 -4.45
C VAL A 49 7.50 -6.03 -4.11
N GLU A 50 7.02 -6.52 -2.97
CA GLU A 50 7.18 -7.87 -2.48
C GLU A 50 5.98 -8.27 -1.63
N SER A 51 5.81 -9.57 -1.43
CA SER A 51 4.79 -10.15 -0.56
C SER A 51 5.45 -10.89 0.60
N HIS A 52 4.65 -11.26 1.60
CA HIS A 52 5.12 -12.13 2.68
C HIS A 52 5.68 -13.45 2.17
N ASP A 53 5.07 -14.07 1.15
CA ASP A 53 5.56 -15.31 0.55
C ASP A 53 6.93 -15.14 -0.10
N THR A 54 7.08 -14.17 -0.99
CA THR A 54 8.36 -13.92 -1.69
C THR A 54 9.48 -13.54 -0.74
N TYR A 55 9.14 -13.00 0.43
CA TYR A 55 10.10 -12.62 1.46
C TYR A 55 10.43 -13.76 2.43
N ALA A 56 9.42 -14.48 2.94
CA ALA A 56 9.51 -15.36 4.12
C ALA A 56 9.65 -16.85 3.79
N ASN A 57 9.30 -17.28 2.56
CA ASN A 57 9.46 -18.66 2.16
C ASN A 57 10.94 -19.03 1.99
N GLY A 58 11.23 -20.33 2.02
CA GLY A 58 12.60 -20.87 1.98
C GLY A 58 13.36 -20.60 0.68
N ASP A 59 12.67 -20.20 -0.38
CA ASP A 59 13.22 -19.78 -1.67
C ASP A 59 13.75 -18.34 -1.67
N ARG A 60 13.38 -17.52 -0.67
CA ARG A 60 13.97 -16.21 -0.36
C ARG A 60 13.99 -15.22 -1.54
N GLN A 61 12.97 -15.27 -2.39
CA GLN A 61 12.93 -14.57 -3.67
C GLN A 61 13.17 -13.04 -3.58
N SER A 62 12.62 -12.37 -2.56
CA SER A 62 12.77 -10.92 -2.33
C SER A 62 13.55 -10.57 -1.06
N THR A 63 13.95 -11.57 -0.25
CA THR A 63 14.64 -11.35 1.02
C THR A 63 15.88 -10.48 0.88
N GLY A 64 16.64 -10.65 -0.22
CA GLY A 64 17.87 -9.89 -0.48
C GLY A 64 17.68 -8.44 -0.90
N MET A 65 16.44 -7.99 -1.16
CA MET A 65 16.21 -6.58 -1.49
C MET A 65 16.53 -5.68 -0.29
N THR A 66 17.13 -4.53 -0.55
CA THR A 66 17.43 -3.53 0.48
C THR A 66 16.24 -2.60 0.72
N ASP A 67 16.19 -1.98 1.91
CA ASP A 67 15.22 -0.93 2.26
C ASP A 67 15.16 0.17 1.19
N TRP A 68 16.33 0.54 0.64
CA TRP A 68 16.42 1.48 -0.47
C TRP A 68 15.61 0.99 -1.68
N GLN A 69 15.76 -0.26 -2.11
CA GLN A 69 14.98 -0.81 -3.22
C GLN A 69 13.49 -0.87 -2.92
N ILE A 70 13.10 -1.16 -1.66
CA ILE A 70 11.70 -1.12 -1.23
C ILE A 70 11.13 0.29 -1.36
N ARG A 71 11.85 1.32 -0.89
CA ARG A 71 11.42 2.72 -1.05
C ARG A 71 11.34 3.15 -2.51
N MET A 72 12.32 2.78 -3.34
CA MET A 72 12.30 3.08 -4.78
C MET A 72 11.13 2.39 -5.48
N GLY A 73 10.89 1.10 -5.19
CA GLY A 73 9.76 0.35 -5.72
C GLY A 73 8.42 0.91 -5.27
N TRP A 74 8.31 1.32 -4.01
CA TRP A 74 7.13 1.97 -3.48
C TRP A 74 6.85 3.31 -4.17
N GLY A 75 7.88 4.10 -4.45
CA GLY A 75 7.76 5.31 -5.27
C GLY A 75 7.17 5.05 -6.66
N VAL A 76 7.39 3.85 -7.24
CA VAL A 76 6.81 3.46 -8.52
C VAL A 76 5.34 3.05 -8.35
N ILE A 77 5.03 2.03 -7.55
CA ILE A 77 3.67 1.47 -7.49
C ILE A 77 2.71 2.35 -6.68
N GLY A 78 3.20 3.03 -5.65
CA GLY A 78 2.39 3.89 -4.80
C GLY A 78 1.91 5.14 -5.51
N ALA A 79 2.65 5.64 -6.52
CA ALA A 79 2.27 6.82 -7.27
C ALA A 79 1.20 6.57 -8.36
N ARG A 80 0.92 5.30 -8.68
CA ARG A 80 0.05 4.93 -9.81
C ARG A 80 -1.41 5.36 -9.63
N ALA A 81 -2.11 5.68 -10.72
CA ALA A 81 -3.55 5.95 -10.72
C ALA A 81 -4.40 4.74 -10.37
N SER A 82 -3.99 3.58 -10.86
CA SER A 82 -4.80 2.37 -10.79
C SER A 82 -4.15 1.30 -9.91
N GLY A 83 -4.99 0.35 -9.50
CA GLY A 83 -4.64 -0.73 -8.59
C GLY A 83 -4.42 -0.30 -7.16
N ALA A 84 -4.56 -1.20 -6.19
CA ALA A 84 -4.24 -0.96 -4.78
C ALA A 84 -2.80 -1.39 -4.49
N ALA A 85 -1.96 -0.47 -4.02
CA ALA A 85 -0.59 -0.79 -3.62
C ALA A 85 -0.58 -1.32 -2.19
N LEU A 86 0.06 -2.48 -1.97
CA LEU A 86 0.19 -3.14 -0.67
C LEU A 86 1.64 -3.09 -0.20
N PHE A 87 1.87 -2.45 0.95
CA PHE A 87 3.19 -2.37 1.58
C PHE A 87 3.39 -3.55 2.52
N PHE A 88 4.45 -4.33 2.31
CA PHE A 88 4.84 -5.40 3.22
C PHE A 88 5.84 -4.86 4.26
N ASN A 89 5.43 -4.83 5.53
CA ASN A 89 6.32 -4.42 6.63
C ASN A 89 7.14 -5.63 7.10
N ARG A 90 8.45 -5.58 6.89
CA ARG A 90 9.36 -6.68 7.22
C ARG A 90 9.60 -6.76 8.74
N PRO A 91 10.02 -7.92 9.27
CA PRO A 91 10.50 -8.04 10.64
C PRO A 91 11.66 -7.09 10.95
N VAL A 92 11.86 -6.74 12.22
CA VAL A 92 12.93 -5.80 12.61
C VAL A 92 14.31 -6.35 12.28
N GLY A 93 15.15 -5.54 11.64
CA GLY A 93 16.54 -5.87 11.31
C GLY A 93 16.71 -6.92 10.21
N SER A 94 15.64 -7.26 9.50
CA SER A 94 15.60 -8.42 8.60
C SER A 94 15.82 -8.08 7.12
N GLY A 95 16.37 -9.02 6.36
CA GLY A 95 16.53 -8.92 4.90
C GLY A 95 17.67 -8.00 4.45
N GLY A 96 17.73 -7.76 3.14
CA GLY A 96 18.87 -7.08 2.52
C GLY A 96 20.15 -7.90 2.70
N ALA A 97 21.14 -7.31 3.38
CA ALA A 97 22.38 -7.99 3.75
C ALA A 97 22.26 -8.80 5.06
N ASN A 98 21.15 -8.66 5.79
CA ASN A 98 20.90 -9.35 7.05
C ASN A 98 20.22 -10.71 6.86
N ALA A 99 20.08 -11.45 7.95
CA ALA A 99 19.28 -12.68 7.97
C ALA A 99 17.81 -12.40 7.61
N GLN A 100 17.14 -13.39 7.01
CA GLN A 100 15.69 -13.33 6.71
C GLN A 100 14.85 -13.11 7.97
N PHE A 101 15.27 -13.73 9.06
CA PHE A 101 14.74 -13.49 10.40
C PHE A 101 15.95 -13.22 11.29
N ALA A 102 16.10 -11.96 11.72
CA ALA A 102 17.22 -11.52 12.53
C ALA A 102 17.01 -11.78 14.04
N GLU A 103 15.85 -12.34 14.40
CA GLU A 103 15.43 -12.59 15.79
C GLU A 103 15.47 -11.34 16.69
N GLN A 104 15.24 -10.15 16.11
CA GLN A 104 15.13 -8.87 16.83
C GLN A 104 13.69 -8.50 17.18
N SER A 105 12.71 -9.24 16.67
CA SER A 105 11.27 -9.11 16.90
C SER A 105 10.62 -10.49 16.74
N GLN A 106 9.44 -10.68 17.33
CA GLN A 106 8.67 -11.91 17.23
C GLN A 106 7.27 -11.67 16.64
N LEU A 107 6.54 -12.76 16.34
CA LEU A 107 5.15 -12.67 15.90
C LEU A 107 4.31 -11.90 16.92
N GLY A 108 3.56 -10.90 16.43
CA GLY A 108 2.77 -9.99 17.25
C GLY A 108 3.44 -8.63 17.47
N ASP A 109 4.76 -8.54 17.33
CA ASP A 109 5.46 -7.25 17.36
C ASP A 109 5.26 -6.47 16.06
N ALA A 110 5.41 -5.15 16.13
CA ALA A 110 5.53 -4.33 14.92
C ALA A 110 6.80 -4.70 14.15
N GLY A 111 6.72 -4.63 12.82
CA GLY A 111 7.89 -4.78 11.96
C GLY A 111 8.82 -3.56 12.02
N ASP A 112 9.71 -3.46 11.04
CA ASP A 112 10.62 -2.32 10.89
C ASP A 112 9.88 -0.98 10.70
N ASN A 113 10.62 0.12 10.66
CA ASN A 113 10.06 1.47 10.48
C ASN A 113 10.05 1.94 9.02
N GLU A 114 10.23 1.05 8.03
CA GLU A 114 10.28 1.46 6.62
C GLU A 114 8.95 2.05 6.12
N TRP A 115 7.83 1.56 6.66
CA TRP A 115 6.51 2.13 6.42
C TRP A 115 6.35 3.58 6.91
N LYS A 116 7.23 4.03 7.83
CA LYS A 116 7.29 5.40 8.35
C LYS A 116 8.31 6.28 7.61
N SER A 117 9.07 5.72 6.66
CA SER A 117 10.07 6.50 5.93
C SER A 117 9.44 7.73 5.25
N PRO A 118 10.15 8.86 5.16
CA PRO A 118 9.63 10.06 4.49
C PRO A 118 9.15 9.78 3.06
N GLU A 119 9.86 8.90 2.33
CA GLU A 119 9.50 8.44 1.00
C GLU A 119 8.12 7.76 0.99
N VAL A 120 7.93 6.72 1.82
CA VAL A 120 6.65 5.98 1.89
C VAL A 120 5.51 6.88 2.32
N LYS A 121 5.72 7.68 3.37
CA LYS A 121 4.73 8.63 3.88
C LYS A 121 4.23 9.60 2.80
N TRP A 122 5.15 10.22 2.05
CA TRP A 122 4.77 11.23 1.07
C TRP A 122 4.24 10.64 -0.22
N VAL A 123 4.68 9.45 -0.62
CA VAL A 123 4.05 8.70 -1.73
C VAL A 123 2.61 8.33 -1.36
N ASN A 124 2.32 7.92 -0.12
CA ASN A 124 0.95 7.63 0.32
C ASN A 124 0.07 8.89 0.29
N LYS A 125 0.58 10.01 0.81
CA LYS A 125 -0.14 11.30 0.74
C LYS A 125 -0.39 11.75 -0.69
N PHE A 126 0.62 11.62 -1.56
CA PHE A 126 0.50 11.91 -2.98
C PHE A 126 -0.61 11.06 -3.60
N ARG A 127 -0.58 9.75 -3.41
CA ARG A 127 -1.59 8.82 -3.93
C ARG A 127 -3.01 9.26 -3.57
N ASN A 128 -3.25 9.52 -2.29
CA ASN A 128 -4.58 9.91 -1.79
C ASN A 128 -5.04 11.25 -2.36
N ALA A 129 -4.14 12.23 -2.42
CA ALA A 129 -4.49 13.56 -2.93
C ALA A 129 -4.73 13.58 -4.45
N MET A 130 -4.22 12.58 -5.16
CA MET A 130 -4.33 12.44 -6.62
C MET A 130 -5.45 11.48 -7.03
N GLU A 131 -6.36 11.12 -6.12
CA GLU A 131 -7.48 10.23 -6.46
C GLU A 131 -8.34 10.81 -7.59
N GLY A 132 -8.65 9.98 -8.59
CA GLY A 132 -9.39 10.38 -9.79
C GLY A 132 -8.61 11.21 -10.81
N ASN A 133 -7.35 11.54 -10.57
CA ASN A 133 -6.51 12.27 -11.53
C ASN A 133 -6.01 11.36 -12.66
N ALA A 134 -5.79 11.95 -13.83
CA ALA A 134 -5.10 11.29 -14.94
C ALA A 134 -3.66 10.90 -14.54
N GLU A 135 -3.05 10.00 -15.30
CA GLU A 135 -1.67 9.55 -15.11
C GLU A 135 -0.86 9.68 -16.39
N TYR A 136 0.40 10.10 -16.25
CA TYR A 136 1.37 10.01 -17.34
C TYR A 136 2.74 9.54 -16.81
N LEU A 137 3.29 8.49 -17.42
CA LEU A 137 4.62 7.96 -17.11
C LEU A 137 5.63 8.40 -18.17
N ARG A 138 6.77 8.91 -17.74
CA ARG A 138 7.90 9.23 -18.63
C ARG A 138 9.24 9.03 -17.94
N ASN A 139 10.28 8.76 -18.71
CA ASN A 139 11.64 8.75 -18.17
C ASN A 139 12.21 10.17 -18.11
N CYS A 140 12.94 10.50 -17.04
CA CYS A 140 13.66 11.76 -16.88
C CYS A 140 15.12 11.61 -17.35
N GLN A 141 15.35 11.91 -18.63
CA GLN A 141 16.63 11.82 -19.36
C GLN A 141 17.11 10.39 -19.69
N ALA A 142 16.98 9.42 -18.79
CA ALA A 142 17.45 8.04 -19.00
C ALA A 142 16.49 7.03 -18.34
N GLU A 143 16.56 5.74 -18.72
CA GLU A 143 15.63 4.73 -18.19
C GLU A 143 15.78 4.49 -16.68
N ASN A 144 16.88 4.94 -16.08
CA ASN A 144 17.10 4.84 -14.64
C ASN A 144 16.37 5.92 -13.81
N CYS A 145 15.63 6.82 -14.46
CA CYS A 145 14.88 7.89 -13.83
C CYS A 145 13.46 7.87 -14.37
N LEU A 146 12.47 7.66 -13.50
CA LEU A 146 11.05 7.60 -13.86
C LEU A 146 10.29 8.74 -13.20
N MET A 147 9.46 9.43 -13.97
CA MET A 147 8.47 10.40 -13.54
C MET A 147 7.08 9.79 -13.69
N ILE A 148 6.29 9.84 -12.61
CA ILE A 148 4.88 9.44 -12.58
C ILE A 148 4.08 10.68 -12.23
N GLU A 149 3.49 11.28 -13.26
CA GLU A 149 2.71 12.50 -13.16
C GLU A 149 1.26 12.15 -12.91
N ARG A 150 0.63 12.85 -11.97
CA ARG A 150 -0.80 12.79 -11.71
C ARG A 150 -1.38 14.19 -11.78
N TYR A 151 -2.41 14.38 -12.60
CA TYR A 151 -2.84 15.74 -12.94
C TYR A 151 -4.32 15.87 -13.34
N LYS A 152 -4.81 17.11 -13.29
CA LYS A 152 -6.02 17.60 -13.97
C LYS A 152 -5.63 18.82 -14.82
N SER A 153 -6.19 18.94 -16.01
CA SER A 153 -5.93 20.11 -16.87
C SER A 153 -6.97 21.20 -16.59
N ASP A 154 -6.91 21.80 -15.40
CA ASP A 154 -7.87 22.80 -14.92
C ASP A 154 -7.25 24.18 -14.62
N GLY A 155 -5.94 24.31 -14.79
CA GLY A 155 -5.17 25.53 -14.52
C GLY A 155 -4.71 25.66 -13.07
N SER A 156 -4.88 24.65 -12.24
CA SER A 156 -4.54 24.66 -10.81
C SER A 156 -3.45 23.65 -10.48
N ASN A 157 -2.31 24.11 -9.96
CA ASN A 157 -1.25 23.22 -9.50
C ASN A 157 -1.51 22.57 -8.13
N ALA A 158 -2.66 22.83 -7.50
CA ALA A 158 -2.98 22.36 -6.15
C ALA A 158 -3.42 20.88 -6.12
N ASN A 159 -3.91 20.38 -7.26
CA ASN A 159 -4.36 19.00 -7.45
C ASN A 159 -3.45 18.24 -8.42
N ASP A 160 -2.25 18.74 -8.66
CA ASP A 160 -1.27 18.17 -9.56
C ASP A 160 0.00 17.77 -8.80
N GLY A 161 0.73 16.79 -9.33
CA GLY A 161 2.08 16.55 -8.88
C GLY A 161 2.77 15.40 -9.59
N VAL A 162 4.04 15.21 -9.22
CA VAL A 162 4.88 14.17 -9.81
C VAL A 162 5.73 13.48 -8.75
N VAL A 163 5.73 12.15 -8.79
CA VAL A 163 6.73 11.34 -8.09
C VAL A 163 7.85 11.01 -9.05
N VAL A 164 9.09 11.32 -8.66
CA VAL A 164 10.30 11.03 -9.42
C VAL A 164 11.12 9.99 -8.69
N VAL A 165 11.29 8.81 -9.30
CA VAL A 165 12.13 7.73 -8.79
C VAL A 165 13.43 7.73 -9.60
N ASN A 166 14.51 8.23 -9.00
CA ASN A 166 15.81 8.36 -9.67
C ASN A 166 16.82 7.35 -9.12
N MET A 167 17.08 6.29 -9.87
CA MET A 167 17.92 5.17 -9.44
C MET A 167 19.42 5.48 -9.47
N ASP A 168 19.85 6.43 -10.31
CA ASP A 168 21.27 6.81 -10.40
C ASP A 168 21.54 8.14 -11.14
N GLY A 169 22.63 8.81 -10.76
CA GLY A 169 23.07 10.11 -11.29
C GLY A 169 22.11 11.26 -10.94
N ASN A 170 22.64 12.43 -10.60
CA ASN A 170 21.79 13.61 -10.45
C ASN A 170 21.18 13.99 -11.81
N LYS A 171 19.90 14.37 -11.84
CA LYS A 171 19.20 14.76 -13.07
C LYS A 171 18.68 16.19 -12.97
N ASN A 172 18.95 17.00 -13.99
CA ASN A 172 18.30 18.29 -14.18
C ASN A 172 16.97 18.07 -14.92
N LEU A 173 15.85 18.52 -14.34
CA LEU A 173 14.55 18.31 -14.96
C LEU A 173 14.15 19.45 -15.91
N ALA A 174 14.91 20.55 -15.94
CA ALA A 174 14.64 21.67 -16.84
C ALA A 174 14.66 21.25 -18.31
N GLY A 175 13.67 21.71 -19.07
CA GLY A 175 13.46 21.42 -20.48
C GLY A 175 12.56 20.22 -20.76
N LEU A 176 12.28 19.38 -19.75
CA LEU A 176 11.40 18.22 -19.91
C LEU A 176 9.94 18.66 -20.07
N ASP A 177 9.24 18.01 -21.00
CA ASP A 177 7.78 18.13 -21.10
C ASP A 177 7.11 17.52 -19.86
N THR A 178 5.98 18.08 -19.47
CA THR A 178 5.19 17.60 -18.34
C THR A 178 3.70 17.87 -18.55
N ALA A 179 2.85 17.04 -17.97
CA ALA A 179 1.39 17.23 -18.01
C ALA A 179 0.87 18.18 -16.92
N LEU A 180 1.70 18.50 -15.92
CA LEU A 180 1.35 19.33 -14.78
C LEU A 180 0.94 20.75 -15.21
N ASP A 181 0.05 21.37 -14.45
CA ASP A 181 -0.29 22.78 -14.57
C ASP A 181 0.83 23.69 -14.06
N ASP A 182 0.79 24.94 -14.50
CA ASP A 182 1.87 25.90 -14.27
C ASP A 182 2.04 26.24 -12.78
N GLY A 183 3.29 26.47 -12.39
CA GLY A 183 3.67 26.93 -11.06
C GLY A 183 4.83 26.15 -10.45
N THR A 184 5.05 26.35 -9.15
CA THR A 184 6.21 25.81 -8.44
C THR A 184 5.77 24.70 -7.51
N TYR A 185 6.33 23.51 -7.68
CA TYR A 185 6.04 22.33 -6.87
C TYR A 185 7.17 22.04 -5.89
N THR A 186 6.85 21.83 -4.62
CA THR A 186 7.84 21.56 -3.57
C THR A 186 8.07 20.06 -3.41
N ASN A 187 9.35 19.65 -3.31
CA ASN A 187 9.72 18.27 -2.99
C ASN A 187 9.53 18.00 -1.51
N GLN A 188 8.50 17.25 -1.17
CA GLN A 188 8.12 17.01 0.22
C GLN A 188 9.02 15.99 0.94
N VAL A 189 9.85 15.24 0.20
CA VAL A 189 10.76 14.23 0.76
C VAL A 189 12.15 14.80 1.03
N ASN A 190 12.77 15.41 0.01
CA ASN A 190 14.18 15.83 0.07
C ASN A 190 14.39 17.34 0.07
N GLY A 191 13.32 18.14 0.02
CA GLY A 191 13.37 19.58 -0.19
C GLY A 191 13.77 20.00 -1.61
N GLY A 192 13.76 21.31 -1.86
CA GLY A 192 13.91 21.88 -3.20
C GLY A 192 12.58 21.91 -3.98
N THR A 193 12.64 22.42 -5.20
CA THR A 193 11.45 22.64 -6.04
C THR A 193 11.69 22.28 -7.50
N ILE A 194 10.60 22.08 -8.23
CA ILE A 194 10.55 22.25 -9.69
C ILE A 194 9.61 23.41 -10.02
N THR A 195 9.87 24.10 -11.13
CA THR A 195 8.97 25.11 -11.67
C THR A 195 8.48 24.66 -13.04
N VAL A 196 7.18 24.78 -13.27
CA VAL A 196 6.49 24.43 -14.52
C VAL A 196 5.91 25.69 -15.14
N ALA A 197 6.15 25.86 -16.43
CA ALA A 197 5.50 26.88 -17.24
C ALA A 197 5.24 26.35 -18.64
N ASN A 198 4.04 26.57 -19.18
CA ASN A 198 3.63 26.15 -20.51
C ASN A 198 3.91 24.64 -20.77
N LYS A 199 3.51 23.77 -19.84
CA LYS A 199 3.68 22.31 -19.93
C LYS A 199 5.14 21.84 -20.07
N LYS A 200 6.08 22.66 -19.60
CA LYS A 200 7.50 22.32 -19.48
C LYS A 200 8.00 22.60 -18.07
N ILE A 201 8.85 21.72 -17.56
CA ILE A 201 9.65 22.02 -16.37
C ILE A 201 10.73 23.03 -16.79
N THR A 202 10.75 24.20 -16.18
CA THR A 202 11.71 25.27 -16.49
C THR A 202 12.90 25.30 -15.54
N ALA A 203 12.74 24.78 -14.32
CA ALA A 203 13.79 24.71 -13.32
C ALA A 203 13.58 23.53 -12.35
N GLY A 204 14.68 23.05 -11.75
CA GLY A 204 14.67 22.04 -10.70
C GLY A 204 15.48 20.79 -11.05
N SER A 205 15.88 20.04 -10.02
CA SER A 205 16.69 18.83 -10.17
C SER A 205 16.33 17.78 -9.13
N VAL A 206 16.72 16.54 -9.40
CA VAL A 206 16.59 15.42 -8.47
C VAL A 206 17.95 14.77 -8.22
N LYS A 207 18.18 14.37 -6.97
CA LYS A 207 19.43 13.72 -6.54
C LYS A 207 19.45 12.25 -6.95
N SER A 208 20.65 11.72 -7.17
CA SER A 208 20.89 10.29 -7.40
C SER A 208 20.36 9.44 -6.24
N GLY A 209 19.75 8.30 -6.57
CA GLY A 209 19.32 7.29 -5.60
C GLY A 209 18.19 7.74 -4.67
N LYS A 210 17.30 8.62 -5.14
CA LYS A 210 16.23 9.21 -4.32
C LYS A 210 14.86 9.12 -4.98
N VAL A 211 13.83 8.98 -4.13
CA VAL A 211 12.44 9.28 -4.46
C VAL A 211 12.16 10.73 -4.11
N SER A 212 11.66 11.51 -5.07
CA SER A 212 11.21 12.89 -4.87
C SER A 212 9.71 12.98 -5.12
N VAL A 213 8.99 13.70 -4.26
CA VAL A 213 7.53 13.87 -4.39
C VAL A 213 7.25 15.36 -4.49
N PHE A 214 7.02 15.84 -5.71
CA PHE A 214 6.75 17.25 -6.01
C PHE A 214 5.24 17.47 -6.06
N VAL A 215 4.71 18.17 -5.05
CA VAL A 215 3.26 18.36 -4.90
C VAL A 215 2.96 19.58 -4.03
N ASN A 216 1.85 20.27 -4.32
CA ASN A 216 1.36 21.44 -3.58
C ASN A 216 0.05 21.17 -2.83
N ILE A 217 -0.17 19.92 -2.45
CA ILE A 217 -1.20 19.58 -1.48
C ILE A 217 -0.79 20.32 -0.19
N GLY A 218 -1.74 21.00 0.47
CA GLY A 218 -1.48 21.61 1.78
C GLY A 218 -1.02 20.55 2.79
N THR A 219 -1.26 20.75 4.09
CA THR A 219 -1.41 19.56 4.92
C THR A 219 -2.54 18.74 4.29
N ALA A 220 -2.17 17.67 3.57
CA ALA A 220 -3.13 16.77 2.93
C ALA A 220 -4.28 16.54 3.92
N PRO A 221 -5.54 16.39 3.45
CA PRO A 221 -6.55 15.81 4.31
C PRO A 221 -5.90 14.61 4.99
N ALA A 222 -6.02 14.53 6.32
CA ALA A 222 -5.66 13.31 7.01
C ALA A 222 -6.24 12.15 6.18
N PRO A 223 -5.56 10.98 6.10
CA PRO A 223 -6.20 9.81 5.53
C PRO A 223 -7.64 9.81 6.02
N GLY A 224 -8.60 9.72 5.09
CA GLY A 224 -10.01 9.58 5.48
C GLY A 224 -10.04 8.55 6.61
N PRO A 225 -10.83 8.82 7.67
CA PRO A 225 -10.67 8.16 8.97
C PRO A 225 -10.31 6.70 8.73
N ASP A 226 -9.21 6.22 9.34
CA ASP A 226 -8.89 4.79 9.38
C ASP A 226 -10.24 4.06 9.46
N PRO A 227 -10.51 3.06 8.59
CA PRO A 227 -11.79 2.35 8.64
C PRO A 227 -11.99 2.07 10.11
N THR A 228 -12.99 2.74 10.69
CA THR A 228 -13.10 2.83 12.14
C THR A 228 -13.07 1.38 12.57
N PRO A 229 -12.04 0.92 13.33
CA PRO A 229 -11.88 -0.49 13.62
C PRO A 229 -13.25 -0.93 14.05
N ASP A 230 -13.83 -1.86 13.28
CA ASP A 230 -15.26 -2.12 13.34
C ASP A 230 -15.55 -2.23 14.83
N SER A 231 -16.40 -1.36 15.38
CA SER A 231 -16.48 -1.15 16.85
C SER A 231 -17.07 -2.37 17.54
N THR A 232 -17.15 -3.47 16.82
CA THR A 232 -17.72 -4.74 17.17
C THR A 232 -16.76 -5.87 16.81
N THR A 233 -16.65 -6.85 17.70
CA THR A 233 -16.13 -8.16 17.38
C THR A 233 -17.30 -9.08 17.08
N THR A 234 -17.42 -9.57 15.84
CA THR A 234 -18.51 -10.47 15.45
C THR A 234 -18.09 -11.93 15.59
N VAL A 235 -18.84 -12.69 16.39
CA VAL A 235 -18.66 -14.13 16.57
C VAL A 235 -19.64 -14.87 15.67
N TYR A 236 -19.15 -15.81 14.85
CA TYR A 236 -19.97 -16.67 13.99
C TYR A 236 -19.99 -18.12 14.51
N TYR A 237 -21.14 -18.77 14.42
CA TYR A 237 -21.32 -20.17 14.82
C TYR A 237 -22.16 -20.95 13.79
N PRO A 238 -21.77 -22.18 13.39
CA PRO A 238 -22.55 -22.99 12.45
C PRO A 238 -23.89 -23.42 13.03
N SER A 239 -25.00 -23.07 12.38
CA SER A 239 -26.35 -23.43 12.83
C SER A 239 -26.76 -24.88 12.55
N THR A 240 -25.91 -25.62 11.83
CA THR A 240 -26.17 -27.01 11.39
C THR A 240 -26.20 -28.03 12.52
N LYS A 241 -25.55 -27.75 13.66
CA LYS A 241 -25.49 -28.68 14.80
C LYS A 241 -26.64 -28.49 15.80
N PHE A 242 -26.93 -27.24 16.17
CA PHE A 242 -27.87 -26.94 17.25
C PHE A 242 -29.04 -26.07 16.81
N GLY A 243 -29.18 -25.74 15.52
CA GLY A 243 -30.25 -24.90 14.99
C GLY A 243 -30.05 -23.41 15.28
N ALA A 244 -30.61 -22.56 14.40
CA ALA A 244 -30.54 -21.10 14.58
C ALA A 244 -31.35 -20.61 15.80
N ASP A 245 -32.34 -21.39 16.26
CA ASP A 245 -33.25 -20.98 17.33
C ASP A 245 -32.76 -21.26 18.75
N SER A 246 -31.73 -22.11 18.89
CA SER A 246 -31.20 -22.61 20.16
C SER A 246 -29.70 -22.37 20.32
N THR A 247 -29.14 -21.35 19.67
CA THR A 247 -27.72 -20.98 19.87
C THR A 247 -27.60 -19.65 20.61
N TYR A 248 -26.93 -19.67 21.75
CA TYR A 248 -26.62 -18.50 22.57
C TYR A 248 -25.11 -18.33 22.73
N LEU A 249 -24.65 -17.09 22.74
CA LEU A 249 -23.28 -16.71 23.06
C LEU A 249 -23.22 -16.26 24.52
N HIS A 250 -22.54 -17.02 25.36
CA HIS A 250 -22.22 -16.63 26.72
C HIS A 250 -20.78 -16.11 26.73
N TRP A 251 -20.56 -14.85 27.07
CA TRP A 251 -19.26 -14.21 26.90
C TRP A 251 -18.92 -13.20 28.00
N ARG A 252 -17.64 -12.82 28.06
CA ARG A 252 -17.10 -11.71 28.86
C ARG A 252 -15.87 -11.10 28.19
N PHE A 253 -15.50 -9.90 28.60
CA PHE A 253 -14.13 -9.44 28.39
C PHE A 253 -13.16 -10.19 29.33
N ALA A 254 -12.08 -10.73 28.78
CA ALA A 254 -11.15 -11.59 29.50
C ALA A 254 -10.28 -10.83 30.52
N ASP A 255 -10.19 -9.50 30.38
CA ASP A 255 -9.46 -8.56 31.22
C ASP A 255 -10.26 -8.10 32.46
N GLY A 256 -11.11 -8.98 33.01
CA GLY A 256 -11.88 -8.72 34.22
C GLY A 256 -13.36 -8.37 34.00
N GLY A 257 -13.89 -8.61 32.80
CA GLY A 257 -15.31 -8.48 32.51
C GLY A 257 -16.19 -9.54 33.20
N THR A 258 -17.44 -9.19 33.43
CA THR A 258 -18.47 -10.10 33.95
C THR A 258 -19.05 -10.93 32.81
N TRP A 259 -19.33 -12.21 33.09
CA TRP A 259 -20.08 -13.06 32.16
C TRP A 259 -21.50 -12.53 31.94
N THR A 260 -21.99 -12.62 30.71
CA THR A 260 -23.42 -12.46 30.40
C THR A 260 -24.28 -13.39 31.27
N THR A 261 -25.53 -13.05 31.59
CA THR A 261 -26.41 -13.96 32.33
C THR A 261 -26.69 -15.23 31.52
N ALA A 262 -26.63 -16.40 32.16
CA ALA A 262 -26.96 -17.68 31.50
C ALA A 262 -28.43 -17.68 31.01
N PRO A 263 -28.73 -18.28 29.83
CA PRO A 263 -27.84 -19.08 28.99
C PRO A 263 -26.83 -18.25 28.19
N GLY A 264 -27.01 -16.94 28.05
CA GLY A 264 -26.18 -16.06 27.22
C GLY A 264 -27.08 -15.19 26.35
N VAL A 265 -26.52 -14.57 25.33
CA VAL A 265 -27.28 -13.75 24.37
C VAL A 265 -27.60 -14.57 23.13
N LYS A 266 -28.86 -14.55 22.67
CA LYS A 266 -29.29 -15.32 21.51
C LYS A 266 -28.57 -14.82 20.25
N MET A 267 -27.97 -15.74 19.50
CA MET A 267 -27.36 -15.44 18.21
C MET A 267 -28.43 -15.41 17.11
N THR A 268 -28.25 -14.60 16.08
CA THR A 268 -29.22 -14.42 14.98
C THR A 268 -28.67 -14.92 13.66
N ALA A 269 -29.52 -15.24 12.69
CA ALA A 269 -29.09 -15.71 11.37
C ALA A 269 -28.16 -14.67 10.69
N ALA A 270 -27.04 -15.14 10.15
CA ALA A 270 -26.04 -14.29 9.51
C ALA A 270 -25.97 -14.57 8.00
N CYS A 271 -25.14 -15.53 7.60
CA CYS A 271 -25.09 -16.08 6.25
C CYS A 271 -25.58 -17.54 6.23
N SER A 272 -25.70 -18.14 5.04
CA SER A 272 -26.28 -19.49 4.89
C SER A 272 -25.58 -20.52 5.79
N GLY A 273 -26.33 -21.10 6.73
CA GLY A 273 -25.82 -22.11 7.68
C GLY A 273 -25.10 -21.57 8.92
N TYR A 274 -25.14 -20.26 9.18
CA TYR A 274 -24.49 -19.64 10.33
C TYR A 274 -25.43 -18.70 11.10
N VAL A 275 -25.21 -18.63 12.41
CA VAL A 275 -25.68 -17.54 13.27
C VAL A 275 -24.51 -16.67 13.71
N SER A 276 -24.76 -15.41 14.03
CA SER A 276 -23.76 -14.49 14.58
C SER A 276 -24.28 -13.68 15.76
N TYR A 277 -23.34 -13.11 16.50
CA TYR A 277 -23.60 -12.05 17.46
C TYR A 277 -22.43 -11.06 17.44
N ALA A 278 -22.76 -9.77 17.38
CA ALA A 278 -21.78 -8.68 17.39
C ALA A 278 -21.63 -8.15 18.83
N ILE A 279 -20.41 -8.22 19.35
CA ILE A 279 -20.04 -7.67 20.66
C ILE A 279 -19.46 -6.29 20.42
N GLU A 280 -20.03 -5.22 20.99
CA GLU A 280 -19.37 -3.91 21.01
C GLU A 280 -18.01 -4.01 21.70
N ASN A 281 -16.94 -3.75 20.96
CA ASN A 281 -15.55 -3.86 21.38
C ASN A 281 -14.68 -2.78 20.70
N PRO A 282 -14.99 -1.49 20.91
CA PRO A 282 -14.27 -0.39 20.24
C PRO A 282 -12.78 -0.34 20.62
N ASP A 283 -12.41 -0.89 21.78
CA ASP A 283 -11.05 -0.87 22.32
C ASP A 283 -10.24 -2.16 22.01
N GLY A 284 -10.80 -3.09 21.21
CA GLY A 284 -10.10 -4.32 20.81
C GLY A 284 -9.72 -5.25 21.98
N ARG A 285 -10.53 -5.25 23.05
CA ARG A 285 -10.27 -6.02 24.27
C ARG A 285 -10.38 -7.53 24.02
N PRO A 286 -9.58 -8.36 24.71
CA PRO A 286 -9.66 -9.80 24.59
C PRO A 286 -11.01 -10.32 25.10
N ILE A 287 -11.63 -11.26 24.38
CA ILE A 287 -12.95 -11.82 24.69
C ILE A 287 -12.81 -13.30 25.04
N GLY A 288 -13.42 -13.72 26.15
CA GLY A 288 -13.67 -15.12 26.46
C GLY A 288 -15.13 -15.45 26.20
N PHE A 289 -15.41 -16.56 25.51
CA PHE A 289 -16.79 -16.95 25.19
C PHE A 289 -16.97 -18.47 25.19
N VAL A 290 -18.21 -18.88 25.38
CA VAL A 290 -18.69 -20.26 25.20
C VAL A 290 -20.05 -20.20 24.51
N PHE A 291 -20.36 -21.24 23.73
CA PHE A 291 -21.67 -21.41 23.13
C PHE A 291 -22.54 -22.28 24.04
N THR A 292 -23.78 -21.88 24.21
CA THR A 292 -24.78 -22.60 25.00
C THR A 292 -26.02 -22.84 24.14
N ASN A 293 -26.72 -23.93 24.44
CA ASN A 293 -27.86 -24.42 23.67
C ASN A 293 -28.93 -25.03 24.58
#